data_AF-A0A917LPW9-F1
#
_entry.id   AF-A0A917LPW9-F1
#
_cell.length_a   1.000
_cell.length_b   1.000
_cell.length_c   1.000
_cell.angle_alpha   90.00
_cell.angle_beta   90.00
_cell.angle_gamma   90.00
#
_symmetry.space_group_name_H-M   'P 1'
#
loop_
_entity.id
_entity.type
_entity.pdbx_description
1 polymer ?
#
loop_
_entity_poly.entity_id
_entity_poly.type
_entity_poly.pdbx_seq_one_letter_code
_entity_poly.pdbx_strand_id
1 'polypeptide(L)'
;MNIQLKAKRQDGFTIIELVVVILLLGILAATALPRFMDVTDEAHDAVVEGVVGGLNSGSALFRATWVATGQSTTAAVDYPDGSGTLYANSNGYPIGDATTIDATACADIFDTLLQSGHPDVAAGGGYEATVGDYETLVEAVSNSTNGTDQDADFVAINNYAQGDAVADTTSCSYFYVGQFKEGTSTTAPAVTIPQIDYSLTTGDVTLQGTELALNTD
;
A
#
# COMPACT_ATOMS: atom_id res chain seq x y z
N MET A 1 72.40 21.59 15.53
CA MET A 1 71.40 20.82 16.29
C MET A 1 70.79 19.84 15.30
N ASN A 2 71.20 18.57 15.33
CA ASN A 2 70.79 17.56 14.34
C ASN A 2 69.50 16.89 14.83
N ILE A 3 68.40 17.13 14.12
CA ILE A 3 67.12 16.45 14.37
C ILE A 3 67.12 15.16 13.53
N GLN A 4 67.33 14.03 14.19
CA GLN A 4 67.20 12.70 13.59
C GLN A 4 65.72 12.31 13.54
N LEU A 5 65.10 12.31 12.36
CA LEU A 5 63.75 11.76 12.16
C LEU A 5 63.81 10.23 12.19
N LYS A 6 63.28 9.63 13.26
CA LYS A 6 63.03 8.18 13.32
C LYS A 6 61.86 7.85 12.40
N ALA A 7 62.11 7.16 11.28
CA ALA A 7 61.06 6.59 10.44
C ALA A 7 60.29 5.54 11.26
N LYS A 8 59.00 5.81 11.52
CA LYS A 8 58.11 4.89 12.22
C LYS A 8 57.84 3.70 11.30
N ARG A 9 58.19 2.48 11.71
CA ARG A 9 57.83 1.27 10.97
C ARG A 9 56.31 1.13 10.96
N GLN A 10 55.71 1.12 9.77
CA GLN A 10 54.33 0.67 9.60
C GLN A 10 54.34 -0.86 9.72
N ASP A 11 53.83 -1.38 10.83
CA ASP A 11 53.46 -2.79 10.89
C ASP A 11 52.28 -2.99 9.94
N GLY A 12 52.50 -3.81 8.89
CA GLY A 12 51.46 -4.19 7.95
C GLY A 12 50.48 -5.17 8.58
N PHE A 13 49.23 -5.14 8.13
CA PHE A 13 48.20 -6.09 8.53
C PHE A 13 48.62 -7.51 8.14
N THR A 14 48.47 -8.47 9.04
CA THR A 14 48.84 -9.86 8.71
C THR A 14 47.76 -10.51 7.85
N ILE A 15 48.14 -11.41 6.93
CA ILE A 15 47.16 -12.13 6.08
C ILE A 15 46.15 -12.91 6.94
N ILE A 16 46.60 -13.47 8.08
CA ILE A 16 45.72 -14.20 8.99
C ILE A 16 44.64 -13.31 9.61
N GLU A 17 44.96 -12.06 9.88
CA GLU A 17 44.03 -11.09 10.47
C GLU A 17 42.94 -10.72 9.46
N LEU A 18 43.29 -10.59 8.18
CA LEU A 18 42.30 -10.38 7.11
C LEU A 18 41.39 -11.60 6.95
N VAL A 19 41.96 -12.82 6.99
CA VAL A 19 41.20 -14.08 6.85
C VAL A 19 40.21 -14.27 8.01
N VAL A 20 40.63 -13.99 9.25
CA VAL A 20 39.73 -14.09 10.40
C VAL A 20 38.59 -13.07 10.32
N VAL A 21 38.86 -11.84 9.85
CA VAL A 21 37.81 -10.82 9.70
C VAL A 21 36.74 -11.24 8.69
N ILE A 22 37.12 -11.70 7.49
CA ILE A 22 36.13 -12.14 6.49
C ILE A 22 35.38 -13.40 6.94
N LEU A 23 36.02 -14.29 7.71
CA LEU A 23 35.35 -15.46 8.31
C LEU A 23 34.32 -15.03 9.35
N LEU A 24 34.65 -14.08 10.22
CA LEU A 24 33.72 -13.55 11.21
C LEU A 24 32.55 -12.82 10.52
N LEU A 25 32.81 -11.99 9.51
CA LEU A 25 31.77 -11.35 8.72
C LEU A 25 30.88 -12.39 8.01
N GLY A 26 31.45 -13.49 7.53
CA GLY A 26 30.70 -14.60 6.92
C GLY A 26 29.72 -15.26 7.90
N ILE A 27 30.15 -15.54 9.13
CA ILE A 27 29.28 -16.14 10.16
C ILE A 27 28.18 -15.16 10.60
N LEU A 28 28.52 -13.87 10.77
CA LEU A 28 27.54 -12.84 11.11
C LEU A 28 26.51 -12.66 10.00
N ALA A 29 26.93 -12.62 8.74
CA ALA A 29 26.03 -12.51 7.59
C ALA A 29 25.11 -13.73 7.47
N ALA A 30 25.64 -14.95 7.62
CA ALA A 30 24.86 -16.18 7.52
C ALA A 30 23.76 -16.31 8.59
N THR A 31 23.95 -15.67 9.76
CA THR A 31 22.96 -15.69 10.86
C THR A 31 22.03 -14.48 10.86
N ALA A 32 22.48 -13.33 10.34
CA ALA A 32 21.68 -12.11 10.29
C ALA A 32 20.72 -12.08 9.09
N LEU A 33 21.12 -12.62 7.93
CA LEU A 33 20.34 -12.52 6.69
C LEU A 33 18.93 -13.15 6.78
N PRO A 34 18.75 -14.39 7.31
CA PRO A 34 17.41 -14.99 7.37
C PRO A 34 16.45 -14.16 8.22
N ARG A 35 16.92 -13.71 9.39
CA ARG A 35 16.13 -12.87 10.30
C ARG A 35 15.79 -11.51 9.70
N PHE A 36 16.65 -10.96 8.86
CA PHE A 36 16.39 -9.67 8.22
C PHE A 36 15.28 -9.77 7.15
N MET A 37 15.20 -10.91 6.44
CA MET A 37 14.12 -11.16 5.48
C MET A 37 12.78 -11.31 6.19
N ASP A 38 12.71 -12.15 7.23
CA ASP A 38 11.49 -12.38 8.01
C ASP A 38 10.89 -11.03 8.50
N VAL A 39 11.72 -10.17 9.10
CA VAL A 39 11.29 -8.85 9.62
C VAL A 39 10.72 -7.93 8.55
N THR A 40 11.19 -8.07 7.30
CA THR A 40 10.68 -7.27 6.17
C THR A 40 9.28 -7.73 5.78
N ASP A 41 9.08 -9.05 5.67
CA ASP A 41 7.77 -9.63 5.37
C ASP A 41 6.76 -9.31 6.48
N GLU A 42 7.17 -9.42 7.74
CA GLU A 42 6.32 -9.04 8.88
C GLU A 42 6.01 -7.54 8.93
N ALA A 43 6.89 -6.68 8.40
CA ALA A 43 6.61 -5.25 8.25
C ALA A 43 5.55 -4.99 7.18
N HIS A 44 5.62 -5.71 6.05
CA HIS A 44 4.60 -5.64 4.99
C HIS A 44 3.23 -6.09 5.50
N ASP A 45 3.16 -7.23 6.19
CA ASP A 45 1.93 -7.74 6.80
C ASP A 45 1.36 -6.73 7.81
N ALA A 46 2.21 -6.14 8.66
CA ALA A 46 1.78 -5.14 9.64
C ALA A 46 1.23 -3.86 8.98
N VAL A 47 1.75 -3.45 7.82
CA VAL A 47 1.20 -2.32 7.05
C VAL A 47 -0.21 -2.65 6.57
N VAL A 48 -0.40 -3.81 5.96
CA VAL A 48 -1.71 -4.25 5.45
C VAL A 48 -2.74 -4.36 6.58
N GLU A 49 -2.38 -5.02 7.69
CA GLU A 49 -3.25 -5.14 8.87
C GLU A 49 -3.56 -3.77 9.48
N GLY A 50 -2.57 -2.87 9.51
CA GLY A 50 -2.74 -1.49 9.97
C GLY A 50 -3.77 -0.72 9.14
N VAL A 51 -3.71 -0.83 7.82
CA VAL A 51 -4.68 -0.23 6.90
C VAL A 51 -6.07 -0.84 7.10
N VAL A 52 -6.21 -2.16 7.22
CA VAL A 52 -7.50 -2.81 7.49
C VAL A 52 -8.13 -2.30 8.79
N GLY A 53 -7.34 -2.22 9.87
CA GLY A 53 -7.80 -1.68 11.15
C GLY A 53 -8.17 -0.19 11.07
N GLY A 54 -7.39 0.57 10.31
CA GLY A 54 -7.62 1.99 10.05
C GLY A 54 -8.92 2.24 9.28
N LEU A 55 -9.16 1.51 8.18
CA LEU A 55 -10.39 1.63 7.38
C LEU A 55 -11.64 1.28 8.20
N ASN A 56 -11.58 0.21 9.02
CA ASN A 56 -12.69 -0.16 9.91
C ASN A 56 -12.99 0.95 10.91
N SER A 57 -11.95 1.46 11.57
CA SER A 57 -12.08 2.51 12.59
C SER A 57 -12.56 3.82 11.97
N GLY A 58 -12.03 4.17 10.81
CA GLY A 58 -12.36 5.40 10.10
C GLY A 58 -13.77 5.38 9.52
N SER A 59 -14.18 4.27 8.91
CA SER A 59 -15.57 4.08 8.43
C SER A 59 -16.57 4.21 9.58
N ALA A 60 -16.28 3.61 10.74
CA ALA A 60 -17.13 3.74 11.92
C ALA A 60 -17.21 5.18 12.45
N LEU A 61 -16.09 5.91 12.46
CA LEU A 61 -16.02 7.31 12.87
C LEU A 61 -16.76 8.23 11.90
N PHE A 62 -16.59 8.03 10.59
CA PHE A 62 -17.31 8.74 9.55
C PHE A 62 -18.81 8.55 9.74
N ARG A 63 -19.27 7.30 9.91
CA ARG A 63 -20.68 6.98 10.13
C ARG A 63 -21.23 7.63 11.40
N ALA A 64 -20.47 7.66 12.48
CA ALA A 64 -20.87 8.36 13.71
C ALA A 64 -21.07 9.87 13.46
N THR A 65 -20.20 10.47 12.65
CA THR A 65 -20.25 11.89 12.27
C THR A 65 -21.45 12.17 11.36
N TRP A 66 -21.73 11.29 10.41
CA TRP A 66 -22.92 11.36 9.56
C TRP A 66 -24.22 11.30 10.39
N VAL A 67 -24.30 10.42 11.38
CA VAL A 67 -25.44 10.37 12.32
C VAL A 67 -25.55 11.67 13.13
N ALA A 68 -24.42 12.19 13.62
CA ALA A 68 -24.39 13.42 14.41
C ALA A 68 -24.77 14.68 13.61
N THR A 69 -24.52 14.69 12.30
CA THR A 69 -24.79 15.82 11.40
C THR A 69 -26.16 15.76 10.73
N GLY A 70 -27.01 14.80 11.11
CA GLY A 70 -28.41 14.73 10.65
C GLY A 70 -28.64 13.85 9.44
N GLN A 71 -27.70 12.95 9.12
CA GLN A 71 -27.90 11.86 8.16
C GLN A 71 -28.18 12.30 6.72
N SER A 72 -27.49 13.35 6.25
CA SER A 72 -27.66 13.84 4.88
C SER A 72 -27.11 12.84 3.87
N THR A 73 -27.88 12.54 2.82
CA THR A 73 -27.43 11.73 1.67
C THR A 73 -27.06 12.59 0.46
N THR A 74 -27.11 13.91 0.59
CA THR A 74 -26.88 14.87 -0.50
C THR A 74 -25.83 15.93 -0.18
N ALA A 75 -25.38 15.98 1.08
CA ALA A 75 -24.31 16.86 1.51
C ALA A 75 -23.11 16.02 1.95
N ALA A 76 -21.91 16.48 1.61
CA ALA A 76 -20.68 15.89 2.10
C ALA A 76 -20.60 16.02 3.64
N VAL A 77 -20.02 15.01 4.27
CA VAL A 77 -19.73 14.98 5.71
C VAL A 77 -18.25 15.33 5.87
N ASP A 78 -17.97 16.32 6.71
CA ASP A 78 -16.62 16.66 7.12
C ASP A 78 -16.09 15.59 8.08
N TYR A 79 -14.94 15.00 7.78
CA TYR A 79 -14.36 13.96 8.61
C TYR A 79 -13.71 14.59 9.86
N PRO A 80 -13.88 14.02 11.08
CA PRO A 80 -13.61 14.75 12.32
C PRO A 80 -12.18 15.25 12.56
N ASP A 81 -11.18 14.70 11.89
CA ASP A 81 -9.78 15.11 12.00
C ASP A 81 -9.39 16.22 10.99
N GLY A 82 -10.30 16.60 10.08
CA GLY A 82 -10.08 17.57 9.02
C GLY A 82 -9.30 17.03 7.81
N SER A 83 -9.18 15.71 7.64
CA SER A 83 -8.51 15.07 6.49
C SER A 83 -9.24 15.34 5.16
N GLY A 84 -10.55 15.56 5.20
CA GLY A 84 -11.35 15.82 4.01
C GLY A 84 -12.84 15.66 4.24
N THR A 85 -13.58 15.67 3.15
CA THR A 85 -15.04 15.49 3.15
C THR A 85 -15.42 14.35 2.22
N LEU A 86 -16.31 13.46 2.65
CA LEU A 86 -16.86 12.39 1.81
C LEU A 86 -18.38 12.41 1.81
N TYR A 87 -18.98 11.89 0.76
CA TYR A 87 -20.40 11.59 0.73
C TYR A 87 -20.69 10.26 1.41
N ALA A 88 -21.91 10.15 1.94
CA ALA A 88 -22.39 8.93 2.59
C ALA A 88 -23.48 8.27 1.74
N ASN A 89 -23.50 6.94 1.71
CA ASN A 89 -24.64 6.19 1.23
C ASN A 89 -25.85 6.33 2.16
N SER A 90 -26.98 5.70 1.80
CA SER A 90 -28.21 5.68 2.61
C SER A 90 -28.05 5.04 4.00
N ASN A 91 -27.01 4.25 4.22
CA ASN A 91 -26.71 3.57 5.48
C ASN A 91 -25.67 4.33 6.35
N GLY A 92 -25.13 5.44 5.83
CA GLY A 92 -24.14 6.28 6.50
C GLY A 92 -22.68 5.89 6.30
N TYR A 93 -22.38 5.04 5.32
CA TYR A 93 -21.02 4.62 5.00
C TYR A 93 -20.41 5.50 3.90
N PRO A 94 -19.11 5.83 3.97
CA PRO A 94 -18.47 6.69 2.99
C PRO A 94 -18.45 6.05 1.61
N ILE A 95 -18.74 6.86 0.59
CA ILE A 95 -18.76 6.47 -0.83
C ILE A 95 -17.83 7.31 -1.72
N GLY A 96 -16.99 8.17 -1.13
CA GLY A 96 -16.13 9.07 -1.89
C GLY A 96 -16.89 10.30 -2.36
N ASP A 97 -16.93 10.51 -3.68
CA ASP A 97 -17.62 11.62 -4.34
C ASP A 97 -19.17 11.42 -4.44
N ALA A 98 -19.90 12.51 -4.67
CA ALA A 98 -21.35 12.56 -4.83
C ALA A 98 -21.85 12.03 -6.18
N THR A 99 -21.02 12.06 -7.22
CA THR A 99 -21.50 11.89 -8.61
C THR A 99 -21.06 10.59 -9.25
N THR A 100 -19.82 10.17 -8.99
CA THR A 100 -19.25 8.95 -9.56
C THR A 100 -18.34 8.29 -8.55
N ILE A 101 -18.55 7.00 -8.33
CA ILE A 101 -17.70 6.18 -7.47
C ILE A 101 -16.68 5.47 -8.38
N ASP A 102 -15.65 6.21 -8.78
CA ASP A 102 -14.53 5.69 -9.55
C ASP A 102 -13.33 5.34 -8.65
N ALA A 103 -12.22 4.90 -9.24
CA ALA A 103 -11.02 4.58 -8.48
C ALA A 103 -10.43 5.79 -7.74
N THR A 104 -10.68 7.01 -8.22
CA THR A 104 -10.29 8.25 -7.51
C THR A 104 -11.13 8.39 -6.24
N ALA A 105 -12.45 8.17 -6.33
CA ALA A 105 -13.32 8.17 -5.16
C ALA A 105 -12.91 7.09 -4.14
N CYS A 106 -12.44 5.93 -4.59
CA CYS A 106 -11.87 4.92 -3.70
C CYS A 106 -10.57 5.40 -3.04
N ALA A 107 -9.67 6.06 -3.78
CA ALA A 107 -8.47 6.67 -3.20
C ALA A 107 -8.82 7.78 -2.18
N ASP A 108 -9.81 8.63 -2.46
CA ASP A 108 -10.29 9.67 -1.54
C ASP A 108 -10.85 9.07 -0.23
N ILE A 109 -11.56 7.93 -0.32
CA ILE A 109 -12.01 7.18 0.85
C ILE A 109 -10.80 6.71 1.67
N PHE A 110 -9.81 6.12 1.00
CA PHE A 110 -8.59 5.64 1.66
C PHE A 110 -7.87 6.78 2.41
N ASP A 111 -7.61 7.89 1.72
CA ASP A 111 -6.89 9.04 2.26
C ASP A 111 -7.65 9.69 3.42
N THR A 112 -8.96 9.89 3.26
CA THR A 112 -9.76 10.57 4.29
C THR A 112 -9.92 9.71 5.54
N LEU A 113 -10.11 8.39 5.41
CA LEU A 113 -10.39 7.53 6.55
C LEU A 113 -9.15 7.19 7.39
N LEU A 114 -7.96 7.13 6.78
CA LEU A 114 -6.75 6.62 7.42
C LEU A 114 -5.90 7.66 8.18
N GLN A 115 -6.31 8.93 8.19
CA GLN A 115 -5.61 10.05 8.85
C GLN A 115 -4.20 10.31 8.28
N SER A 116 -3.57 11.41 8.67
CA SER A 116 -2.21 11.73 8.21
C SER A 116 -1.19 10.64 8.57
N GLY A 117 -0.42 10.16 7.58
CA GLY A 117 0.66 9.18 7.78
C GLY A 117 0.35 7.75 7.34
N HIS A 118 -0.74 7.54 6.59
CA HIS A 118 -1.01 6.29 5.89
C HIS A 118 -0.02 6.08 4.72
N PRO A 119 0.16 4.83 4.25
CA PRO A 119 0.89 4.54 3.02
C PRO A 119 0.26 5.22 1.80
N ASP A 120 1.04 5.50 0.76
CA ASP A 120 0.53 6.19 -0.44
C ASP A 120 -0.42 5.29 -1.26
N VAL A 121 -1.47 5.86 -1.84
CA VAL A 121 -2.45 5.15 -2.68
C VAL A 121 -2.57 5.81 -4.05
N ALA A 122 -2.73 4.99 -5.10
CA ALA A 122 -2.96 5.46 -6.46
C ALA A 122 -4.22 4.83 -7.07
N ALA A 123 -4.97 5.60 -7.86
CA ALA A 123 -6.19 5.15 -8.50
C ALA A 123 -5.88 4.38 -9.80
N GLY A 124 -6.24 3.10 -9.87
CA GLY A 124 -5.99 2.23 -11.02
C GLY A 124 -7.11 2.18 -12.07
N GLY A 125 -8.27 2.77 -11.79
CA GLY A 125 -9.52 2.49 -12.54
C GLY A 125 -10.09 1.12 -12.17
N GLY A 126 -11.30 0.77 -12.63
CA GLY A 126 -11.85 -0.55 -12.30
C GLY A 126 -13.14 -0.93 -13.01
N TYR A 127 -13.44 -2.22 -12.97
CA TYR A 127 -14.69 -2.93 -13.26
C TYR A 127 -14.67 -4.22 -12.41
N GLU A 128 -15.75 -5.00 -12.28
CA GLU A 128 -15.75 -6.32 -11.60
C GLU A 128 -14.83 -7.23 -12.40
N ALA A 129 -13.60 -7.23 -11.95
CA ALA A 129 -12.47 -7.63 -12.74
C ALA A 129 -12.31 -9.14 -12.60
N THR A 130 -12.06 -9.78 -13.73
CA THR A 130 -11.40 -11.07 -13.71
C THR A 130 -9.97 -10.87 -13.20
N VAL A 131 -9.29 -11.94 -12.79
CA VAL A 131 -7.90 -11.87 -12.34
C VAL A 131 -6.99 -11.11 -13.32
N GLY A 132 -7.17 -11.33 -14.64
CA GLY A 132 -6.36 -10.65 -15.67
C GLY A 132 -6.63 -9.14 -15.81
N ASP A 133 -7.76 -8.66 -15.31
CA ASP A 133 -8.09 -7.25 -15.34
C ASP A 133 -7.46 -6.53 -14.16
N TYR A 134 -7.46 -7.14 -12.98
CA TYR A 134 -6.69 -6.66 -11.85
C TYR A 134 -5.20 -6.58 -12.18
N GLU A 135 -4.64 -7.60 -12.85
CA GLU A 135 -3.26 -7.57 -13.36
C GLU A 135 -3.02 -6.33 -14.23
N THR A 136 -3.88 -6.11 -15.23
CA THR A 136 -3.76 -4.97 -16.15
C THR A 136 -3.85 -3.62 -15.43
N LEU A 137 -4.76 -3.47 -14.47
CA LEU A 137 -4.98 -2.22 -13.74
C LEU A 137 -3.82 -1.92 -12.78
N VAL A 138 -3.35 -2.94 -12.05
CA VAL A 138 -2.21 -2.81 -11.13
C VAL A 138 -0.91 -2.53 -11.90
N GLU A 139 -0.69 -3.19 -13.03
CA GLU A 139 0.43 -2.90 -13.93
C GLU A 139 0.36 -1.49 -14.52
N ALA A 140 -0.84 -1.04 -14.90
CA ALA A 140 -1.02 0.30 -15.45
C ALA A 140 -0.61 1.39 -14.45
N VAL A 141 -0.94 1.20 -13.16
CA VAL A 141 -0.49 2.12 -12.10
C VAL A 141 1.01 2.03 -11.89
N SER A 142 1.58 0.83 -11.90
CA SER A 142 3.03 0.59 -11.75
C SER A 142 3.88 1.09 -12.93
N ASN A 143 3.24 1.34 -14.08
CA ASN A 143 3.83 1.90 -15.30
C ASN A 143 3.38 3.34 -15.59
N SER A 144 2.71 3.99 -14.63
CA SER A 144 2.29 5.38 -14.73
C SER A 144 3.46 6.32 -15.04
N THR A 145 3.22 7.39 -15.80
CA THR A 145 4.26 8.43 -15.98
C THR A 145 4.16 9.53 -14.93
N ASN A 146 3.15 9.45 -14.07
CA ASN A 146 2.98 10.32 -12.92
C ASN A 146 3.77 9.74 -11.74
N GLY A 147 4.86 10.41 -11.36
CA GLY A 147 5.79 9.87 -10.35
C GLY A 147 5.18 9.63 -8.97
N THR A 148 4.06 10.29 -8.63
CA THR A 148 3.33 10.00 -7.38
C THR A 148 2.62 8.66 -7.41
N ASP A 149 2.19 8.22 -8.59
CA ASP A 149 1.38 7.01 -8.74
C ASP A 149 2.30 5.78 -8.88
N GLN A 150 3.47 5.97 -9.48
CA GLN A 150 4.53 4.94 -9.58
C GLN A 150 5.06 4.50 -8.23
N ASP A 151 5.11 5.44 -7.29
CA ASP A 151 5.63 5.21 -5.96
C ASP A 151 4.52 4.91 -4.94
N ALA A 152 3.29 4.56 -5.39
CA ALA A 152 2.19 4.24 -4.48
C ALA A 152 2.36 2.86 -3.83
N ASP A 153 2.07 2.75 -2.52
CA ASP A 153 2.09 1.47 -1.79
C ASP A 153 0.82 0.66 -2.04
N PHE A 154 -0.30 1.34 -2.32
CA PHE A 154 -1.59 0.73 -2.62
C PHE A 154 -2.13 1.17 -3.97
N VAL A 155 -2.82 0.25 -4.65
CA VAL A 155 -3.60 0.55 -5.86
C VAL A 155 -5.09 0.42 -5.52
N ALA A 156 -5.83 1.52 -5.65
CA ALA A 156 -7.28 1.59 -5.46
C ALA A 156 -8.01 1.27 -6.77
N ILE A 157 -8.98 0.36 -6.69
CA ILE A 157 -9.81 -0.09 -7.81
C ILE A 157 -11.27 -0.03 -7.37
N ASN A 158 -12.13 0.52 -8.23
CA ASN A 158 -13.58 0.54 -8.02
C ASN A 158 -14.23 -0.65 -8.76
N ASN A 159 -15.04 -1.46 -8.07
CA ASN A 159 -15.64 -2.66 -8.68
C ASN A 159 -17.11 -2.42 -9.08
N TYR A 160 -17.41 -2.57 -10.38
CA TYR A 160 -18.77 -2.55 -10.96
C TYR A 160 -18.91 -3.59 -12.09
N ALA A 161 -20.04 -4.28 -12.25
CA ALA A 161 -20.11 -5.38 -13.22
C ALA A 161 -19.77 -4.98 -14.67
N GLN A 162 -19.10 -5.84 -15.43
CA GLN A 162 -18.72 -5.50 -16.81
C GLN A 162 -19.98 -5.21 -17.65
N GLY A 163 -20.05 -3.98 -18.20
CA GLY A 163 -21.21 -3.49 -18.96
C GLY A 163 -22.14 -2.56 -18.17
N ASP A 164 -21.94 -2.45 -16.86
CA ASP A 164 -22.60 -1.46 -16.00
C ASP A 164 -21.84 -0.13 -16.00
N ALA A 165 -22.45 0.90 -15.40
CA ALA A 165 -21.83 2.21 -15.27
C ALA A 165 -20.98 2.27 -14.00
N VAL A 166 -19.97 3.14 -13.99
CA VAL A 166 -19.18 3.48 -12.78
C VAL A 166 -20.05 3.94 -11.60
N ALA A 167 -21.26 4.44 -11.89
CA ALA A 167 -22.25 4.80 -10.88
C ALA A 167 -22.81 3.59 -10.08
N ASP A 168 -22.62 2.37 -10.58
CA ASP A 168 -23.10 1.12 -9.97
C ASP A 168 -22.03 0.44 -9.09
N THR A 169 -20.88 1.10 -8.86
CA THR A 169 -19.82 0.56 -8.01
C THR A 169 -20.33 0.27 -6.60
N THR A 170 -20.10 -0.96 -6.12
CA THR A 170 -20.57 -1.41 -4.79
C THR A 170 -19.44 -1.66 -3.77
N SER A 171 -18.21 -1.76 -4.25
CA SER A 171 -17.02 -1.94 -3.40
C SER A 171 -15.78 -1.27 -4.00
N CYS A 172 -14.83 -0.95 -3.13
CA CYS A 172 -13.47 -0.57 -3.49
C CYS A 172 -12.51 -1.70 -3.08
N SER A 173 -11.57 -2.04 -3.95
CA SER A 173 -10.48 -2.97 -3.64
C SER A 173 -9.15 -2.22 -3.62
N TYR A 174 -8.33 -2.47 -2.61
CA TYR A 174 -7.00 -1.90 -2.45
C TYR A 174 -5.96 -3.01 -2.49
N PHE A 175 -5.08 -2.99 -3.49
CA PHE A 175 -4.01 -3.97 -3.66
C PHE A 175 -2.71 -3.43 -3.08
N TYR A 176 -2.06 -4.18 -2.19
CA TYR A 176 -0.77 -3.78 -1.63
C TYR A 176 0.37 -4.12 -2.59
N VAL A 177 0.95 -3.09 -3.21
CA VAL A 177 2.06 -3.22 -4.17
C VAL A 177 3.40 -2.75 -3.61
N GLY A 178 3.44 -2.23 -2.38
CA GLY A 178 4.67 -1.75 -1.74
C GLY A 178 5.80 -2.79 -1.69
N GLN A 179 5.46 -4.08 -1.62
CA GLN A 179 6.44 -5.19 -1.67
C GLN A 179 7.17 -5.34 -3.01
N PHE A 180 6.66 -4.76 -4.10
CA PHE A 180 7.21 -4.91 -5.46
C PHE A 180 8.00 -3.68 -5.95
N LYS A 181 8.10 -2.63 -5.14
CA LYS A 181 8.85 -1.40 -5.49
C LYS A 181 10.35 -1.63 -5.63
N GLU A 182 10.90 -2.67 -5.01
CA GLU A 182 12.32 -2.98 -5.04
C GLU A 182 12.68 -3.95 -6.18
N GLY A 183 12.74 -3.44 -7.42
CA GLY A 183 13.66 -3.97 -8.44
C GLY A 183 13.45 -5.41 -8.93
N THR A 184 12.21 -5.87 -9.11
CA THR A 184 11.93 -7.12 -9.82
C THR A 184 11.04 -6.87 -11.04
N SER A 185 11.66 -6.39 -12.12
CA SER A 185 11.21 -6.70 -13.48
C SER A 185 11.67 -8.12 -13.79
N THR A 186 10.72 -9.01 -13.99
CA THR A 186 10.77 -10.14 -14.92
C THR A 186 9.49 -10.91 -14.71
N THR A 187 8.59 -10.91 -15.70
CA THR A 187 7.55 -11.91 -15.97
C THR A 187 7.45 -12.99 -14.87
N ALA A 188 6.80 -12.65 -13.75
CA ALA A 188 6.83 -13.47 -12.55
C ALA A 188 5.75 -14.57 -12.65
N PRO A 189 5.96 -15.75 -12.06
CA PRO A 189 4.82 -16.62 -11.75
C PRO A 189 3.80 -15.84 -10.91
N ALA A 190 2.51 -16.17 -11.02
CA ALA A 190 1.47 -15.49 -10.23
C ALA A 190 1.86 -15.41 -8.75
N VAL A 191 1.88 -14.20 -8.20
CA VAL A 191 2.18 -13.91 -6.79
C VAL A 191 0.88 -13.59 -6.09
N THR A 192 0.70 -14.11 -4.87
CA THR A 192 -0.43 -13.71 -4.03
C THR A 192 -0.19 -12.32 -3.48
N ILE A 193 -1.01 -11.36 -3.89
CA ILE A 193 -0.97 -9.96 -3.45
C ILE A 193 -2.08 -9.75 -2.40
N PRO A 194 -1.79 -9.09 -1.27
CA PRO A 194 -2.82 -8.71 -0.32
C PRO A 194 -3.84 -7.75 -0.95
N GLN A 195 -5.12 -8.11 -0.86
CA GLN A 195 -6.25 -7.33 -1.34
C GLN A 195 -7.17 -6.98 -0.17
N ILE A 196 -7.40 -5.68 0.04
CA ILE A 196 -8.36 -5.17 1.01
C ILE A 196 -9.63 -4.77 0.27
N ASP A 197 -10.75 -5.40 0.57
CA ASP A 197 -12.04 -5.02 0.03
C ASP A 197 -12.82 -4.19 1.05
N TYR A 198 -13.32 -3.05 0.60
CA TYR A 198 -14.20 -2.17 1.35
C TYR A 198 -15.58 -2.13 0.70
N SER A 199 -16.61 -2.56 1.42
CA SER A 199 -17.99 -2.47 0.95
C SER A 199 -18.54 -1.07 1.10
N LEU A 200 -18.91 -0.44 -0.02
CA LEU A 200 -19.56 0.87 -0.02
C LEU A 200 -21.01 0.79 0.47
N THR A 201 -21.57 -0.41 0.64
CA THR A 201 -22.95 -0.63 1.10
C THR A 201 -23.03 -0.83 2.61
N THR A 202 -22.14 -1.65 3.15
CA THR A 202 -22.16 -2.09 4.56
C THR A 202 -21.00 -1.53 5.37
N GLY A 203 -20.01 -0.89 4.74
CA GLY A 203 -18.79 -0.42 5.40
C GLY A 203 -17.89 -1.53 5.91
N ASP A 204 -18.18 -2.79 5.56
CA ASP A 204 -17.35 -3.92 5.95
C ASP A 204 -16.01 -3.87 5.23
N VAL A 205 -14.93 -4.16 5.96
CA VAL A 205 -13.57 -4.28 5.43
C VAL A 205 -13.14 -5.74 5.54
N THR A 206 -12.72 -6.36 4.44
CA THR A 206 -12.21 -7.73 4.43
C THR A 206 -10.82 -7.79 3.82
N LEU A 207 -9.95 -8.64 4.36
CA LEU A 207 -8.64 -8.92 3.81
C LEU A 207 -8.67 -10.29 3.11
N GLN A 208 -8.19 -10.32 1.87
CA GLN A 208 -8.05 -11.51 1.05
C GLN A 208 -6.68 -11.50 0.36
N GLY A 209 -6.30 -12.64 -0.24
CA GLY A 209 -5.13 -12.74 -1.09
C GLY A 209 -5.57 -13.08 -2.51
N THR A 210 -5.08 -12.33 -3.50
CA THR A 210 -5.40 -12.54 -4.91
C THR A 210 -4.13 -12.88 -5.67
N GLU A 211 -4.15 -14.00 -6.38
CA GLU A 211 -3.03 -14.41 -7.24
C GLU A 211 -3.02 -13.54 -8.50
N LEU A 212 -1.97 -12.73 -8.67
CA LEU A 212 -1.77 -11.86 -9.82
C LEU A 212 -0.41 -12.14 -10.46
N ALA A 213 -0.38 -12.30 -11.77
CA ALA A 213 0.84 -12.41 -12.58
C ALA A 213 1.22 -11.05 -13.16
N LEU A 214 1.86 -10.20 -12.35
CA LEU A 214 2.27 -8.86 -12.77
C LEU A 214 3.48 -8.89 -13.71
N ASN A 215 3.38 -8.16 -14.81
CA ASN A 215 4.45 -7.85 -15.76
C ASN A 215 4.82 -6.35 -15.67
N THR A 216 5.64 -6.01 -14.68
CA THR A 216 6.25 -4.69 -14.55
C THR A 216 7.53 -4.63 -15.39
N ASP A 217 7.45 -4.04 -16.59
CA ASP A 217 8.57 -3.82 -17.51
C ASP A 217 9.19 -2.41 -17.34
#